data_AF-A0A9E2CMD8-F1
#
_entry.id   AF-A0A9E2CMD8-F1
#
_cell.length_a   1.000
_cell.length_b   1.000
_cell.length_c   1.000
_cell.angle_alpha   90.00
_cell.angle_beta   90.00
_cell.angle_gamma   90.00
#
_symmetry.space_group_name_H-M   'P 1'
#
loop_
_entity.id
_entity.type
_entity.pdbx_description
1 polymer ?
#
loop_
_entity_poly.entity_id
_entity_poly.type
_entity_poly.pdbx_seq_one_letter_code
_entity_poly.pdbx_strand_id
1 'polypeptide(L)'
;MPRIVIDNREVDVPAGTTILDAARELGIDIPTLCFLEGYRPATSCMVCLVRVKDWDRLVPSCATVVEDGMQVESESEEIRQLRRTGLELLLSDHVGSCVAPCQLACPAGMDIPLMLRQVAAGDFAAAIATIKKDLALPGVLGRVCPELCEQACRRRAVDQPVSICLVKRFVADWDLASESPYLPGCRPSSAKNVAIIGAGPTGLSAAYHLLQFGHSCTVFDDHGEPGGKLRYELDEDRLPREVLDAEIAIIENLGARFKLGRRIGRDESLPDLQKRFDAVLIAVGTLGEHDAEQLGLPASRGRLRVDSKTFAAELPGLFAAGGCVLPSKFVVRSVGAGKAAATCVDQYLRGVEVSGSARPFTVNTGRMSDDELQTMAGSVGRAGAIPASGSRAAGFSPRGFTDVGAHPANETLPHNDGSRSGRATPQGGPGVGLTEIQARAEALRCLQCDCLERDSCKLRRYAELYGAKAATYRGERRVFSRHLDHAEIIYEPGKCILCGLCIQIASEAREPLGLAFVGRGFDVRVSVPFDHPLADGLKTAARRCAEACPTRALVLRDRAC
;
A
#
# COMPACT_ATOMS: atom_id res chain seq x y z
N MET A 1 -25.11 35.37 19.04
CA MET A 1 -24.07 34.55 18.40
C MET A 1 -22.96 34.45 19.41
N PRO A 2 -22.69 33.26 19.99
CA PRO A 2 -21.53 33.10 20.85
C PRO A 2 -20.24 33.42 20.09
N ARG A 3 -19.35 34.18 20.72
CA ARG A 3 -17.97 34.38 20.27
C ARG A 3 -17.05 33.45 21.03
N ILE A 4 -16.26 32.66 20.32
CA ILE A 4 -15.31 31.72 20.93
C ILE A 4 -13.93 31.82 20.31
N VAL A 5 -12.92 31.31 21.02
CA VAL A 5 -11.54 31.19 20.54
C VAL A 5 -11.16 29.71 20.46
N ILE A 6 -10.71 29.24 19.29
CA ILE A 6 -10.14 27.90 19.12
C ILE A 6 -8.72 28.05 18.58
N ASP A 7 -7.72 27.53 19.31
CA ASP A 7 -6.29 27.61 18.93
C ASP A 7 -5.83 29.03 18.53
N ASN A 8 -6.23 30.02 19.34
CA ASN A 8 -5.96 31.44 19.15
C ASN A 8 -6.64 32.08 17.93
N ARG A 9 -7.70 31.47 17.39
CA ARG A 9 -8.51 32.01 16.29
C ARG A 9 -9.94 32.23 16.75
N GLU A 10 -10.47 33.41 16.52
CA GLU A 10 -11.82 33.82 16.93
C GLU A 10 -12.86 33.48 15.86
N VAL A 11 -14.05 33.06 16.29
CA VAL A 11 -15.22 32.85 15.42
C VAL A 11 -16.51 33.20 16.15
N ASP A 12 -17.43 33.86 15.43
CA ASP A 12 -18.80 34.13 15.87
C ASP A 12 -19.73 33.13 15.19
N VAL A 13 -20.42 32.27 15.97
CA VAL A 13 -21.26 31.19 15.42
C VAL A 13 -22.72 31.31 15.85
N PRO A 14 -23.67 30.64 15.15
CA PRO A 14 -25.05 30.51 15.63
C PRO A 14 -25.15 29.84 17.01
N ALA A 15 -26.18 30.17 17.78
CA ALA A 15 -26.45 29.47 19.03
C ALA A 15 -26.82 28.00 18.75
N GLY A 16 -26.27 27.08 19.54
CA GLY A 16 -26.46 25.63 19.33
C GLY A 16 -25.37 24.96 18.49
N THR A 17 -24.46 25.73 17.88
CA THR A 17 -23.30 25.18 17.15
C THR A 17 -22.38 24.41 18.09
N THR A 18 -21.84 23.27 17.64
CA THR A 18 -20.87 22.48 18.41
C THR A 18 -19.46 23.05 18.28
N ILE A 19 -18.56 22.73 19.22
CA ILE A 19 -17.14 23.10 19.11
C ILE A 19 -16.53 22.56 17.80
N LEU A 20 -16.91 21.33 17.39
CA LEU A 20 -16.42 20.73 16.15
C LEU A 20 -16.84 21.53 14.92
N ASP A 21 -18.10 21.96 14.85
CA ASP A 21 -18.59 22.72 13.69
C ASP A 21 -18.00 24.13 13.66
N ALA A 22 -17.83 24.77 14.81
CA ALA A 22 -17.11 26.04 14.91
C ALA A 22 -15.63 25.92 14.49
N ALA A 23 -14.95 24.83 14.85
CA ALA A 23 -13.59 24.56 14.40
C ALA A 23 -13.51 24.40 12.87
N ARG A 24 -14.51 23.78 12.24
CA ARG A 24 -14.58 23.64 10.78
C ARG A 24 -14.74 24.98 10.05
N GLU A 25 -15.51 25.92 10.60
CA GLU A 25 -15.60 27.29 10.05
C GLU A 25 -14.23 27.99 10.03
N LEU A 26 -13.37 27.69 11.01
CA LEU A 26 -11.99 28.18 11.07
C LEU A 26 -11.00 27.39 10.21
N GLY A 27 -11.43 26.29 9.59
CA GLY A 27 -10.56 25.36 8.88
C GLY A 27 -9.63 24.54 9.80
N ILE A 28 -10.01 24.38 11.08
CA ILE A 28 -9.29 23.56 12.06
C ILE A 28 -9.83 22.12 11.98
N ASP A 29 -8.97 21.16 11.63
CA ASP A 29 -9.34 19.74 11.51
C ASP A 29 -9.25 19.04 12.88
N ILE A 30 -10.40 18.81 13.51
CA ILE A 30 -10.51 17.96 14.70
C ILE A 30 -10.96 16.55 14.26
N PRO A 31 -10.20 15.48 14.56
CA PRO A 31 -10.47 14.16 14.03
C PRO A 31 -11.75 13.54 14.61
N THR A 32 -12.50 12.83 13.76
CA THR A 32 -13.72 12.12 14.17
C THR A 32 -13.85 10.75 13.50
N LEU A 33 -14.23 9.74 14.29
CA LEU A 33 -14.56 8.40 13.78
C LEU A 33 -16.05 8.09 13.90
N CYS A 34 -16.68 8.44 15.02
CA CYS A 34 -18.09 8.14 15.31
C CYS A 34 -19.04 9.32 15.10
N PHE A 35 -18.69 10.24 14.20
CA PHE A 35 -19.51 11.43 13.89
C PHE A 35 -19.76 11.51 12.39
N LEU A 36 -20.99 11.88 12.04
CA LEU A 36 -21.44 12.17 10.68
C LEU A 36 -22.34 13.40 10.76
N GLU A 37 -22.17 14.34 9.84
CA GLU A 37 -22.97 15.57 9.78
C GLU A 37 -24.45 15.25 9.59
N GLY A 38 -25.32 15.95 10.33
CA GLY A 38 -26.77 15.68 10.36
C GLY A 38 -27.20 14.56 11.33
N TYR A 39 -26.25 13.87 11.98
CA TYR A 39 -26.54 12.76 12.90
C TYR A 39 -26.18 13.10 14.35
N ARG A 40 -26.76 12.33 15.29
CA ARG A 40 -26.48 12.53 16.70
C ARG A 40 -25.05 12.07 17.04
N PRO A 41 -24.24 12.90 17.71
CA PRO A 41 -22.89 12.51 18.09
C PRO A 41 -22.89 11.32 19.05
N ALA A 42 -22.17 10.25 18.72
CA ALA A 42 -22.05 9.08 19.60
C ALA A 42 -21.04 9.30 20.75
N THR A 43 -20.05 10.19 20.56
CA THR A 43 -18.95 10.49 21.50
C THR A 43 -18.07 9.30 21.94
N SER A 44 -18.31 8.09 21.45
CA SER A 44 -17.64 6.87 21.89
C SER A 44 -16.20 6.72 21.41
N CYS A 45 -15.82 7.32 20.28
CA CYS A 45 -14.48 7.14 19.72
C CYS A 45 -13.38 7.93 20.46
N MET A 46 -13.75 8.95 21.23
CA MET A 46 -12.84 9.82 22.01
C MET A 46 -11.71 10.53 21.24
N VAL A 47 -11.63 10.40 19.91
CA VAL A 47 -10.58 11.11 19.14
C VAL A 47 -10.86 12.60 19.01
N CYS A 48 -12.11 13.04 19.15
CA CYS A 48 -12.52 14.43 19.02
C CYS A 48 -12.37 15.25 20.31
N LEU A 49 -11.68 14.72 21.33
CA LEU A 49 -11.49 15.41 22.60
C LEU A 49 -10.68 16.69 22.41
N VAL A 50 -11.11 17.72 23.14
CA VAL A 50 -10.50 19.05 23.21
C VAL A 50 -10.52 19.55 24.66
N ARG A 51 -9.69 20.55 24.96
CA ARG A 51 -9.65 21.22 26.26
C ARG A 51 -10.41 22.54 26.18
N VAL A 52 -11.28 22.78 27.16
CA VAL A 52 -11.84 24.12 27.42
C VAL A 52 -11.10 24.68 28.63
N LYS A 53 -10.52 25.89 28.53
CA LYS A 53 -9.55 26.40 29.52
C LYS A 53 -10.10 26.46 30.94
N ASP A 54 -11.36 26.85 31.10
CA ASP A 54 -11.99 27.03 32.42
C ASP A 54 -12.59 25.73 32.98
N TRP A 55 -12.43 24.60 32.29
CA TRP A 55 -13.04 23.32 32.67
C TRP A 55 -11.96 22.29 33.06
N ASP A 56 -12.18 21.60 34.19
CA ASP A 56 -11.27 20.58 34.73
C ASP A 56 -11.27 19.24 33.95
N ARG A 57 -11.93 19.19 32.79
CA ARG A 57 -12.08 17.98 31.99
C ARG A 57 -11.94 18.26 30.50
N LEU A 58 -11.48 17.26 29.76
CA LEU A 58 -11.62 17.26 28.31
C LEU A 58 -13.06 16.93 27.92
N VAL A 59 -13.49 17.49 26.81
CA VAL A 59 -14.86 17.32 26.31
C VAL A 59 -14.89 16.93 24.83
N PRO A 60 -15.88 16.14 24.40
CA PRO A 60 -16.02 15.79 22.99
C PRO A 60 -16.48 17.03 22.21
N SER A 61 -15.63 17.53 21.32
CA SER A 61 -15.95 18.68 20.47
C SER A 61 -17.20 18.47 19.63
N CYS A 62 -17.48 17.22 19.23
CA CYS A 62 -18.60 16.87 18.37
C CYS A 62 -19.98 16.97 19.05
N ALA A 63 -20.03 17.04 20.39
CA ALA A 63 -21.29 17.10 21.15
C ALA A 63 -21.39 18.33 22.08
N THR A 64 -20.27 18.99 22.35
CA THR A 64 -20.24 20.15 23.24
C THR A 64 -20.70 21.37 22.47
N VAL A 65 -21.79 21.99 22.91
CA VAL A 65 -22.31 23.24 22.36
C VAL A 65 -21.44 24.40 22.83
N VAL A 66 -21.20 25.34 21.94
CA VAL A 66 -20.41 26.55 22.21
C VAL A 66 -21.16 27.52 23.13
N GLU A 67 -20.46 28.04 24.14
CA GLU A 67 -20.93 29.13 25.01
C GLU A 67 -20.08 30.37 24.76
N ASP A 68 -20.67 31.55 24.95
CA ASP A 68 -19.99 32.83 24.71
C ASP A 68 -18.75 32.95 25.60
N GLY A 69 -17.63 33.38 25.01
CA GLY A 69 -16.35 33.50 25.71
C GLY A 69 -15.57 32.19 25.87
N MET A 70 -16.04 31.05 25.36
CA MET A 70 -15.29 29.79 25.44
C MET A 70 -13.91 29.91 24.79
N GLN A 71 -12.90 29.40 25.49
CA GLN A 71 -11.54 29.24 24.98
C GLN A 71 -11.20 27.76 24.87
N VAL A 72 -10.99 27.29 23.65
CA VAL A 72 -10.75 25.89 23.31
C VAL A 72 -9.33 25.72 22.78
N GLU A 73 -8.66 24.69 23.28
CA GLU A 73 -7.42 24.17 22.74
C GLU A 73 -7.70 22.79 22.13
N SER A 74 -7.40 22.64 20.84
CA SER A 74 -7.69 21.43 20.08
C SER A 74 -6.46 20.55 19.83
N GLU A 75 -5.26 21.10 19.99
CA GLU A 75 -3.98 20.40 19.82
C GLU A 75 -3.01 20.79 20.94
N SER A 76 -2.71 19.83 21.81
CA SER A 76 -1.67 19.90 22.85
C SER A 76 -1.05 18.52 23.03
N GLU A 77 0.10 18.40 23.70
CA GLU A 77 0.72 17.08 23.93
C GLU A 77 -0.22 16.13 24.70
N GLU A 78 -0.96 16.65 25.68
CA GLU A 78 -1.97 15.89 26.42
C GLU A 78 -3.09 15.39 25.48
N ILE A 79 -3.65 16.27 24.64
CA ILE A 79 -4.72 15.91 23.69
C ILE A 79 -4.20 14.87 22.69
N ARG A 80 -2.99 15.04 22.16
CA ARG A 80 -2.37 14.10 21.22
C ARG A 80 -2.14 12.74 21.86
N GLN A 81 -1.69 12.70 23.12
CA GLN A 81 -1.52 11.46 23.88
C GLN A 81 -2.86 10.76 24.09
N LEU A 82 -3.92 11.48 24.48
CA LEU A 82 -5.26 10.90 24.68
C LEU A 82 -5.86 10.37 23.37
N ARG A 83 -5.68 11.09 22.25
CA ARG A 83 -6.10 10.61 20.93
C ARG A 83 -5.37 9.32 20.56
N ARG A 84 -4.05 9.26 20.78
CA ARG A 84 -3.27 8.03 20.60
C ARG A 84 -3.84 6.89 21.44
N THR A 85 -4.06 7.11 22.73
CA THR A 85 -4.63 6.10 23.63
C THR A 85 -6.03 5.63 23.17
N GLY A 86 -6.91 6.55 22.79
CA GLY A 86 -8.24 6.21 22.25
C GLY A 86 -8.14 5.33 21.00
N LEU A 87 -7.25 5.67 20.07
CA LEU A 87 -6.99 4.87 18.87
C LEU A 87 -6.44 3.48 19.22
N GLU A 88 -5.49 3.38 20.15
CA GLU A 88 -4.91 2.10 20.59
C GLU A 88 -5.94 1.20 21.27
N LEU A 89 -6.87 1.78 22.06
CA LEU A 89 -8.00 1.04 22.63
C LEU A 89 -8.95 0.53 21.56
N LEU A 90 -9.30 1.35 20.57
CA LEU A 90 -10.14 0.95 19.42
C LEU A 90 -9.48 -0.12 18.54
N LEU A 91 -8.15 -0.23 18.60
CA LEU A 91 -7.37 -1.23 17.88
C LEU A 91 -7.14 -2.52 18.66
N SER A 92 -7.43 -2.54 19.98
CA SER A 92 -7.05 -3.63 20.89
C SER A 92 -7.69 -4.99 20.59
N ASP A 93 -8.86 -4.98 19.95
CA ASP A 93 -9.60 -6.16 19.51
C ASP A 93 -9.81 -6.18 17.98
N HIS A 94 -9.12 -5.31 17.23
CA HIS A 94 -9.27 -5.16 15.79
C HIS A 94 -8.71 -6.37 15.02
N VAL A 95 -9.57 -6.99 14.22
CA VAL A 95 -9.23 -8.16 13.40
C VAL A 95 -9.17 -7.74 11.93
N GLY A 96 -8.00 -7.26 11.52
CA GLY A 96 -7.68 -6.97 10.13
C GLY A 96 -6.18 -7.04 9.86
N SER A 97 -5.80 -7.50 8.68
CA SER A 97 -4.43 -7.30 8.17
C SER A 97 -4.49 -6.11 7.22
N CYS A 98 -4.14 -4.90 7.68
CA CYS A 98 -4.23 -3.71 6.83
C CYS A 98 -3.40 -3.88 5.56
N VAL A 99 -2.22 -4.48 5.71
CA VAL A 99 -1.33 -4.90 4.63
C VAL A 99 -1.20 -6.43 4.70
N ALA A 100 -1.38 -7.12 3.57
CA ALA A 100 -1.29 -8.57 3.53
C ALA A 100 0.13 -9.06 3.89
N PRO A 101 0.27 -10.27 4.48
CA PRO A 101 1.57 -10.87 4.76
C PRO A 101 2.48 -11.00 3.52
N CYS A 102 1.91 -11.31 2.35
CA CYS A 102 2.68 -11.43 1.11
C CYS A 102 3.31 -10.09 0.67
N GLN A 103 2.59 -8.98 0.85
CA GLN A 103 3.10 -7.62 0.58
C GLN A 103 4.15 -7.21 1.61
N LEU A 104 3.91 -7.46 2.90
CA LEU A 104 4.89 -7.19 3.96
C LEU A 104 6.18 -7.99 3.79
N ALA A 105 6.10 -9.22 3.28
CA ALA A 105 7.26 -10.08 3.04
C ALA A 105 8.04 -9.70 1.77
N CYS A 106 7.43 -8.95 0.83
CA CYS A 106 8.09 -8.49 -0.37
C CYS A 106 9.07 -7.35 -0.04
N PRO A 107 10.38 -7.49 -0.28
CA PRO A 107 11.34 -6.43 0.05
C PRO A 107 11.14 -5.12 -0.70
N ALA A 108 10.43 -5.15 -1.84
CA ALA A 108 10.06 -3.96 -2.59
C ALA A 108 8.69 -3.37 -2.20
N GLY A 109 7.92 -4.09 -1.38
CA GLY A 109 6.60 -3.66 -0.90
C GLY A 109 5.44 -3.78 -1.90
N MET A 110 5.62 -4.58 -2.97
CA MET A 110 4.63 -4.78 -4.04
C MET A 110 3.24 -5.10 -3.50
N ASP A 111 2.23 -4.37 -3.98
CA ASP A 111 0.81 -4.62 -3.68
C ASP A 111 0.27 -5.87 -4.39
N ILE A 112 0.69 -7.03 -3.88
CA ILE A 112 0.35 -8.34 -4.43
C ILE A 112 -1.17 -8.60 -4.39
N PRO A 113 -1.91 -8.31 -3.31
CA PRO A 113 -3.36 -8.53 -3.30
C PRO A 113 -4.09 -7.75 -4.40
N LEU A 114 -3.74 -6.48 -4.61
CA LEU A 114 -4.33 -5.67 -5.67
C LEU A 114 -4.00 -6.23 -7.07
N MET A 115 -2.74 -6.60 -7.30
CA MET A 115 -2.34 -7.24 -8.55
C MET A 115 -3.13 -8.53 -8.83
N LEU A 116 -3.31 -9.40 -7.82
CA LEU A 116 -4.07 -10.64 -7.99
C LEU A 116 -5.55 -10.37 -8.27
N ARG A 117 -6.17 -9.36 -7.64
CA ARG A 117 -7.53 -8.94 -7.94
C ARG A 117 -7.68 -8.48 -9.40
N GLN A 118 -6.77 -7.62 -9.86
CA GLN A 118 -6.75 -7.12 -11.24
C GLN A 118 -6.54 -8.25 -12.26
N VAL A 119 -5.61 -9.19 -12.00
CA VAL A 119 -5.41 -10.36 -12.86
C VAL A 119 -6.65 -11.25 -12.88
N ALA A 120 -7.27 -11.53 -11.73
CA ALA A 120 -8.50 -12.32 -11.70
C ALA A 120 -9.62 -11.68 -12.57
N ALA A 121 -9.74 -10.35 -12.51
CA ALA A 121 -10.66 -9.56 -13.33
C ALA A 121 -10.28 -9.50 -14.82
N GLY A 122 -9.06 -9.91 -15.20
CA GLY A 122 -8.54 -9.80 -16.57
C GLY A 122 -8.00 -8.40 -16.92
N ASP A 123 -7.85 -7.51 -15.94
CA ASP A 123 -7.32 -6.15 -16.13
C ASP A 123 -5.79 -6.14 -16.01
N PHE A 124 -5.11 -6.67 -17.04
CA PHE A 124 -3.64 -6.78 -17.05
C PHE A 124 -2.95 -5.42 -17.16
N ALA A 125 -3.59 -4.44 -17.80
CA ALA A 125 -3.10 -3.07 -17.89
C ALA A 125 -3.02 -2.42 -16.49
N ALA A 126 -4.06 -2.56 -15.67
CA ALA A 126 -4.01 -2.09 -14.29
C ALA A 126 -3.06 -2.94 -13.43
N ALA A 127 -2.98 -4.25 -13.66
CA ALA A 127 -2.06 -5.16 -12.96
C ALA A 127 -0.59 -4.77 -13.17
N ILE A 128 -0.18 -4.49 -14.41
CA ILE A 128 1.20 -4.07 -14.68
C ILE A 128 1.51 -2.71 -14.06
N ALA A 129 0.57 -1.76 -14.08
CA ALA A 129 0.73 -0.48 -13.40
C ALA A 129 0.94 -0.66 -11.89
N THR A 130 0.17 -1.54 -11.24
CA THR A 130 0.33 -1.91 -9.83
C THR A 130 1.69 -2.55 -9.56
N ILE A 131 2.15 -3.46 -10.41
CA ILE A 131 3.46 -4.10 -10.30
C ILE A 131 4.59 -3.06 -10.41
N LYS A 132 4.55 -2.26 -11.47
CA LYS A 132 5.60 -1.29 -11.83
C LYS A 132 5.65 -0.08 -10.89
N LYS A 133 4.59 0.19 -10.12
CA LYS A 133 4.64 1.13 -8.99
C LYS A 133 5.79 0.82 -8.01
N ASP A 134 6.05 -0.46 -7.78
CA ASP A 134 7.00 -0.93 -6.76
C ASP A 134 8.22 -1.64 -7.33
N LEU A 135 8.14 -2.20 -8.54
CA LEU A 135 9.19 -3.01 -9.16
C LEU A 135 9.66 -2.39 -10.48
N ALA A 136 10.95 -2.05 -10.54
CA ALA A 136 11.60 -1.61 -11.79
C ALA A 136 11.87 -2.76 -12.78
N LEU A 137 12.00 -3.99 -12.27
CA LEU A 137 12.40 -5.18 -13.04
C LEU A 137 11.44 -6.38 -12.81
N PRO A 138 10.12 -6.23 -13.02
CA PRO A 138 9.16 -7.30 -12.75
C PRO A 138 9.35 -8.58 -13.59
N GLY A 139 9.75 -8.48 -14.85
CA GLY A 139 10.01 -9.59 -15.76
C GLY A 139 11.24 -10.41 -15.34
N VAL A 140 12.34 -9.75 -14.98
CA VAL A 140 13.50 -10.38 -14.33
C VAL A 140 13.09 -11.04 -13.03
N LEU A 141 12.39 -10.32 -12.14
CA LEU A 141 11.95 -10.86 -10.85
C LEU A 141 10.90 -11.97 -11.01
N GLY A 142 10.22 -12.08 -12.14
CA GLY A 142 9.33 -13.20 -12.47
C GLY A 142 10.08 -14.53 -12.67
N ARG A 143 11.41 -14.47 -12.86
CA ARG A 143 12.26 -15.62 -13.16
C ARG A 143 13.24 -15.95 -12.03
N VAL A 144 13.76 -14.93 -11.33
CA VAL A 144 14.87 -15.10 -10.36
C VAL A 144 14.50 -14.81 -8.91
N CYS A 145 13.23 -14.47 -8.62
CA CYS A 145 12.80 -14.15 -7.26
C CYS A 145 12.75 -15.40 -6.35
N PRO A 146 13.17 -15.30 -5.09
CA PRO A 146 13.10 -16.41 -4.11
C PRO A 146 11.72 -16.58 -3.46
N GLU A 147 10.66 -15.98 -4.02
CA GLU A 147 9.26 -16.22 -3.63
C GLU A 147 8.94 -15.97 -2.14
N LEU A 148 9.59 -14.99 -1.49
CA LEU A 148 9.35 -14.66 -0.07
C LEU A 148 7.87 -14.36 0.24
N CYS A 149 7.18 -13.75 -0.72
CA CYS A 149 5.75 -13.47 -0.64
C CYS A 149 4.89 -14.74 -0.58
N GLU A 150 5.29 -15.81 -1.27
CA GLU A 150 4.59 -17.10 -1.29
C GLU A 150 4.86 -17.87 0.00
N GLN A 151 6.07 -17.74 0.56
CA GLN A 151 6.42 -18.30 1.88
C GLN A 151 5.56 -17.71 3.01
N ALA A 152 5.18 -16.44 2.89
CA ALA A 152 4.30 -15.74 3.82
C ALA A 152 2.80 -15.88 3.50
N CYS A 153 2.42 -16.55 2.41
CA CYS A 153 1.03 -16.65 1.97
C CYS A 153 0.18 -17.45 2.96
N ARG A 154 -0.92 -16.86 3.47
CA ARG A 154 -1.85 -17.53 4.41
C ARG A 154 -2.47 -18.80 3.82
N ARG A 155 -2.66 -18.84 2.49
CA ARG A 155 -3.24 -20.00 1.80
C ARG A 155 -2.39 -21.27 1.96
N ARG A 156 -1.10 -21.15 2.27
CA ARG A 156 -0.22 -22.28 2.55
C ARG A 156 -0.76 -23.20 3.65
N ALA A 157 -1.46 -22.64 4.65
CA ALA A 157 -2.06 -23.43 5.74
C ALA A 157 -3.44 -24.01 5.38
N VAL A 158 -4.01 -23.64 4.22
CA VAL A 158 -5.25 -24.23 3.68
C VAL A 158 -4.91 -25.37 2.73
N ASP A 159 -4.08 -25.10 1.73
CA ASP A 159 -3.62 -26.09 0.75
C ASP A 159 -2.20 -25.81 0.23
N GLN A 160 -2.03 -24.87 -0.68
CA GLN A 160 -0.78 -24.46 -1.33
C GLN A 160 -0.80 -22.95 -1.54
N PRO A 161 0.35 -22.26 -1.41
CA PRO A 161 0.41 -20.82 -1.66
C PRO A 161 -0.05 -20.48 -3.09
N VAL A 162 -0.45 -19.23 -3.27
CA VAL A 162 -0.65 -18.66 -4.60
C VAL A 162 0.72 -18.48 -5.26
N SER A 163 0.84 -18.84 -6.53
CA SER A 163 2.02 -18.72 -7.39
C SER A 163 2.20 -17.29 -7.85
N ILE A 164 2.33 -16.38 -6.88
CA ILE A 164 2.45 -14.93 -7.07
C ILE A 164 3.58 -14.61 -8.05
N CYS A 165 4.71 -15.33 -7.97
CA CYS A 165 5.85 -15.08 -8.84
C CYS A 165 5.52 -15.38 -10.31
N LEU A 166 4.83 -16.50 -10.57
CA LEU A 166 4.42 -16.89 -11.92
C LEU A 166 3.31 -15.99 -12.48
N VAL A 167 2.36 -15.56 -11.64
CA VAL A 167 1.33 -14.59 -12.06
C VAL A 167 1.96 -13.25 -12.41
N LYS A 168 2.88 -12.74 -11.56
CA LYS A 168 3.65 -11.51 -11.87
C LYS A 168 4.46 -11.66 -13.16
N ARG A 169 5.10 -12.82 -13.36
CA ARG A 169 5.85 -13.11 -14.59
C ARG A 169 4.95 -13.03 -15.81
N PHE A 170 3.77 -13.65 -15.77
CA PHE A 170 2.80 -13.59 -16.86
C PHE A 170 2.44 -12.14 -17.21
N VAL A 171 2.10 -11.31 -16.21
CA VAL A 171 1.73 -9.91 -16.46
C VAL A 171 2.90 -9.10 -17.03
N ALA A 172 4.11 -9.33 -16.54
CA ALA A 172 5.31 -8.66 -17.06
C ALA A 172 5.64 -9.11 -18.50
N ASP A 173 5.55 -10.40 -18.80
CA ASP A 173 5.79 -10.94 -20.15
C ASP A 173 4.70 -10.44 -21.12
N TRP A 174 3.44 -10.35 -20.69
CA TRP A 174 2.33 -9.77 -21.46
C TRP A 174 2.59 -8.30 -21.81
N ASP A 175 3.09 -7.52 -20.85
CA ASP A 175 3.41 -6.10 -21.07
C ASP A 175 4.61 -5.91 -22.00
N LEU A 176 5.68 -6.68 -21.81
CA LEU A 176 6.88 -6.62 -22.66
C LEU A 176 6.61 -7.07 -24.11
N ALA A 177 5.65 -7.97 -24.32
CA ALA A 177 5.22 -8.40 -25.64
C ALA A 177 4.28 -7.39 -26.34
N SER A 178 3.80 -6.37 -25.63
CA SER A 178 2.92 -5.34 -26.20
C SER A 178 3.71 -4.34 -27.06
N GLU A 179 3.04 -3.72 -28.03
CA GLU A 179 3.65 -2.68 -28.88
C GLU A 179 4.07 -1.43 -28.10
N SER A 180 3.44 -1.19 -26.94
CA SER A 180 3.69 -0.04 -26.08
C SER A 180 3.72 -0.47 -24.61
N PRO A 181 4.82 -1.10 -24.14
CA PRO A 181 4.97 -1.50 -22.75
C PRO A 181 4.74 -0.34 -21.79
N TYR A 182 4.16 -0.63 -20.62
CA TYR A 182 3.79 0.38 -19.64
C TYR A 182 4.99 1.21 -19.19
N LEU A 183 4.88 2.53 -19.35
CA LEU A 183 5.78 3.53 -18.79
C LEU A 183 5.09 4.25 -17.62
N PRO A 184 5.70 4.29 -16.42
CA PRO A 184 5.14 5.03 -15.30
C PRO A 184 5.10 6.54 -15.58
N GLY A 185 4.10 7.23 -15.01
CA GLY A 185 4.05 8.68 -15.03
C GLY A 185 5.16 9.31 -14.18
N CYS A 186 5.79 10.35 -14.72
CA CYS A 186 6.81 11.14 -14.02
C CYS A 186 6.23 12.47 -13.51
N ARG A 187 6.69 12.90 -12.33
CA ARG A 187 6.47 14.27 -11.86
C ARG A 187 7.14 15.27 -12.82
N PRO A 188 6.71 16.55 -12.82
CA PRO A 188 7.43 17.61 -13.52
C PRO A 188 8.91 17.62 -13.14
N SER A 189 9.78 18.03 -14.07
CA SER A 189 11.21 18.06 -13.82
C SER A 189 11.53 18.89 -12.57
N SER A 190 12.35 18.33 -11.69
CA SER A 190 12.89 19.03 -10.53
C SER A 190 14.08 19.94 -10.87
N ALA A 191 14.56 19.90 -12.12
CA ALA A 191 15.84 20.45 -12.56
C ALA A 191 17.06 19.89 -11.80
N LYS A 192 16.89 18.83 -11.01
CA LYS A 192 17.97 18.16 -10.27
C LYS A 192 18.53 16.97 -11.04
N ASN A 193 19.80 16.69 -10.81
CA ASN A 193 20.50 15.58 -11.44
C ASN A 193 21.18 14.65 -10.42
N VAL A 194 21.16 13.35 -10.69
CA VAL A 194 21.71 12.32 -9.81
C VAL A 194 22.69 11.44 -10.59
N ALA A 195 23.88 11.25 -10.03
CA ALA A 195 24.81 10.23 -10.49
C ALA A 195 24.56 8.92 -9.74
N ILE A 196 24.42 7.82 -10.47
CA ILE A 196 24.24 6.48 -9.90
C ILE A 196 25.44 5.64 -10.32
N ILE A 197 26.20 5.11 -9.36
CA ILE A 197 27.41 4.33 -9.61
C ILE A 197 27.07 2.85 -9.46
N GLY A 198 26.95 2.15 -10.58
CA GLY A 198 26.56 0.76 -10.71
C GLY A 198 25.22 0.62 -11.46
N ALA A 199 25.25 -0.06 -12.61
CA ALA A 199 24.10 -0.41 -13.44
C ALA A 199 23.54 -1.81 -13.11
N GLY A 200 23.73 -2.28 -11.88
CA GLY A 200 23.09 -3.48 -11.35
C GLY A 200 21.63 -3.25 -10.91
N PRO A 201 20.94 -4.27 -10.37
CA PRO A 201 19.53 -4.18 -9.98
C PRO A 201 19.21 -3.05 -9.00
N THR A 202 20.13 -2.71 -8.09
CA THR A 202 19.95 -1.58 -7.16
C THR A 202 20.00 -0.24 -7.90
N GLY A 203 21.00 -0.01 -8.76
CA GLY A 203 21.13 1.23 -9.49
C GLY A 203 20.03 1.43 -10.53
N LEU A 204 19.67 0.37 -11.27
CA LEU A 204 18.55 0.37 -12.22
C LEU A 204 17.23 0.71 -11.51
N SER A 205 16.95 0.08 -10.36
CA SER A 205 15.75 0.40 -9.59
C SER A 205 15.78 1.83 -9.04
N ALA A 206 16.94 2.32 -8.59
CA ALA A 206 17.05 3.69 -8.14
C ALA A 206 16.80 4.70 -9.26
N ALA A 207 17.39 4.48 -10.44
CA ALA A 207 17.17 5.32 -11.63
C ALA A 207 15.68 5.36 -12.00
N TYR A 208 15.04 4.19 -12.07
CA TYR A 208 13.62 4.05 -12.38
C TYR A 208 12.72 4.91 -11.47
N HIS A 209 12.98 4.94 -10.17
CA HIS A 209 12.18 5.73 -9.22
C HIS A 209 12.57 7.21 -9.20
N LEU A 210 13.86 7.55 -9.32
CA LEU A 210 14.32 8.94 -9.36
C LEU A 210 13.77 9.70 -10.58
N LEU A 211 13.70 9.04 -11.74
CA LEU A 211 13.09 9.60 -12.95
C LEU A 211 11.59 9.90 -12.73
N GLN A 212 10.86 8.99 -12.09
CA GLN A 212 9.45 9.22 -11.72
C GLN A 212 9.28 10.39 -10.75
N PHE A 213 10.26 10.65 -9.89
CA PHE A 213 10.26 11.81 -8.99
C PHE A 213 10.61 13.13 -9.69
N GLY A 214 10.98 13.10 -10.98
CA GLY A 214 11.30 14.27 -11.79
C GLY A 214 12.79 14.59 -11.87
N HIS A 215 13.65 13.77 -11.27
CA HIS A 215 15.11 13.97 -11.26
C HIS A 215 15.75 13.30 -12.48
N SER A 216 16.66 14.00 -13.14
CA SER A 216 17.45 13.40 -14.22
C SER A 216 18.54 12.48 -13.65
N CYS A 217 18.82 11.35 -14.31
CA CYS A 217 19.75 10.35 -13.81
C CYS A 217 20.83 10.01 -14.84
N THR A 218 22.08 9.92 -14.39
CA THR A 218 23.18 9.33 -15.15
C THR A 218 23.74 8.13 -14.40
N VAL A 219 23.65 6.95 -15.00
CA VAL A 219 24.13 5.68 -14.47
C VAL A 219 25.52 5.40 -15.03
N PHE A 220 26.50 5.17 -14.16
CA PHE A 220 27.87 4.82 -14.50
C PHE A 220 28.11 3.35 -14.16
N ASP A 221 28.78 2.61 -15.04
CA ASP A 221 29.19 1.23 -14.76
C ASP A 221 30.54 0.93 -15.44
N ASP A 222 31.35 0.09 -14.82
CA ASP A 222 32.65 -0.29 -15.36
C ASP A 222 32.58 -1.38 -16.43
N HIS A 223 31.45 -2.09 -16.52
CA HIS A 223 31.18 -3.05 -17.58
C HIS A 223 30.65 -2.38 -18.84
N GLY A 224 30.75 -3.08 -19.98
CA GLY A 224 30.33 -2.58 -21.29
C GLY A 224 28.81 -2.54 -21.49
N GLU A 225 28.04 -3.27 -20.69
CA GLU A 225 26.58 -3.34 -20.77
C GLU A 225 25.94 -3.28 -19.37
N PRO A 226 24.75 -2.67 -19.24
CA PRO A 226 24.04 -2.58 -17.96
C PRO A 226 23.43 -3.92 -17.54
N GLY A 227 23.21 -4.11 -16.24
CA GLY A 227 22.57 -5.30 -15.65
C GLY A 227 23.35 -5.89 -14.47
N GLY A 228 24.65 -5.59 -14.35
CA GLY A 228 25.51 -6.09 -13.29
C GLY A 228 25.44 -7.62 -13.18
N LYS A 229 25.33 -8.15 -11.95
CA LYS A 229 25.24 -9.60 -11.71
C LYS A 229 24.11 -10.30 -12.47
N LEU A 230 23.04 -9.59 -12.86
CA LEU A 230 21.96 -10.18 -13.66
C LEU A 230 22.43 -10.55 -15.07
N ARG A 231 23.34 -9.77 -15.65
CA ARG A 231 23.95 -10.04 -16.97
C ARG A 231 25.16 -10.96 -16.84
N TYR A 232 26.04 -10.68 -15.90
CA TYR A 232 27.38 -11.28 -15.88
C TYR A 232 27.52 -12.53 -15.01
N GLU A 233 26.56 -12.84 -14.14
CA GLU A 233 26.62 -14.01 -13.24
C GLU A 233 25.43 -14.97 -13.37
N LEU A 234 24.36 -14.58 -14.07
CA LEU A 234 23.20 -15.45 -14.32
C LEU A 234 23.23 -16.01 -15.74
N ASP A 235 23.02 -17.31 -15.82
CA ASP A 235 22.86 -18.06 -17.07
C ASP A 235 21.56 -17.67 -17.80
N GLU A 236 21.57 -17.77 -19.14
CA GLU A 236 20.44 -17.33 -19.99
C GLU A 236 19.20 -18.21 -19.88
N ASP A 237 19.37 -19.48 -19.51
CA ASP A 237 18.26 -20.38 -19.19
C ASP A 237 17.46 -19.91 -17.97
N ARG A 238 18.14 -19.28 -17.01
CA ARG A 238 17.54 -18.68 -15.82
C ARG A 238 17.00 -17.27 -16.09
N LEU A 239 17.72 -16.48 -16.88
CA LEU A 239 17.33 -15.12 -17.23
C LEU A 239 17.70 -14.80 -18.69
N PRO A 240 16.74 -14.89 -19.63
CA PRO A 240 16.96 -14.53 -21.02
C PRO A 240 17.42 -13.07 -21.15
N ARG A 241 18.44 -12.83 -21.98
CA ARG A 241 19.01 -11.48 -22.19
C ARG A 241 17.99 -10.50 -22.73
N GLU A 242 17.16 -10.95 -23.66
CA GLU A 242 16.08 -10.15 -24.25
C GLU A 242 15.13 -9.56 -23.19
N VAL A 243 14.83 -10.32 -22.13
CA VAL A 243 13.97 -9.83 -21.03
C VAL A 243 14.69 -8.77 -20.20
N LEU A 244 15.97 -9.00 -19.90
CA LEU A 244 16.78 -8.03 -19.17
C LEU A 244 16.96 -6.74 -19.98
N ASP A 245 17.27 -6.86 -21.26
CA ASP A 245 17.45 -5.74 -22.18
C ASP A 245 16.17 -4.93 -22.34
N ALA A 246 15.01 -5.60 -22.50
CA ALA A 246 13.73 -4.92 -22.61
C ALA A 246 13.36 -4.12 -21.34
N GLU A 247 13.64 -4.64 -20.15
CA GLU A 247 13.38 -3.89 -18.91
C GLU A 247 14.37 -2.74 -18.69
N ILE A 248 15.62 -2.88 -19.12
CA ILE A 248 16.59 -1.78 -19.10
C ILE A 248 16.19 -0.69 -20.10
N ALA A 249 15.73 -1.08 -21.30
CA ALA A 249 15.24 -0.15 -22.32
C ALA A 249 14.06 0.68 -21.80
N ILE A 250 13.18 0.13 -20.95
CA ILE A 250 12.13 0.91 -20.28
C ILE A 250 12.73 2.01 -19.40
N ILE A 251 13.81 1.74 -18.67
CA ILE A 251 14.49 2.71 -17.81
C ILE A 251 15.21 3.78 -18.66
N GLU A 252 15.78 3.39 -19.80
CA GLU A 252 16.32 4.33 -20.81
C GLU A 252 15.25 5.23 -21.40
N ASN A 253 14.10 4.66 -21.78
CA ASN A 253 12.94 5.38 -22.32
C ASN A 253 12.33 6.37 -21.31
N LEU A 254 12.47 6.10 -20.01
CA LEU A 254 12.12 7.06 -18.96
C LEU A 254 13.11 8.23 -18.84
N GLY A 255 14.29 8.13 -19.46
CA GLY A 255 15.30 9.18 -19.53
C GLY A 255 16.60 8.90 -18.78
N ALA A 256 16.85 7.66 -18.33
CA ALA A 256 18.15 7.31 -17.78
C ALA A 256 19.25 7.40 -18.86
N ARG A 257 20.39 7.99 -18.49
CA ARG A 257 21.58 8.04 -19.36
C ARG A 257 22.63 7.08 -18.85
N PHE A 258 23.17 6.23 -19.71
CA PHE A 258 24.19 5.26 -19.33
C PHE A 258 25.58 5.69 -19.78
N LYS A 259 26.56 5.60 -18.88
CA LYS A 259 27.99 5.82 -19.11
C LYS A 259 28.74 4.55 -18.71
N LEU A 260 28.85 3.65 -19.67
CA LEU A 260 29.38 2.29 -19.51
C LEU A 260 30.90 2.27 -19.78
N GLY A 261 31.58 1.22 -19.35
CA GLY A 261 33.04 1.08 -19.47
C GLY A 261 33.83 2.08 -18.62
N ARG A 262 33.22 2.61 -17.55
CA ARG A 262 33.77 3.69 -16.70
C ARG A 262 33.75 3.30 -15.23
N ARG A 263 34.92 3.04 -14.65
CA ARG A 263 35.08 2.75 -13.22
C ARG A 263 35.32 4.02 -12.42
N ILE A 264 34.35 4.39 -11.59
CA ILE A 264 34.50 5.50 -10.64
C ILE A 264 35.52 5.11 -9.56
N GLY A 265 36.42 6.04 -9.23
CA GLY A 265 37.61 5.82 -8.40
C GLY A 265 38.88 5.56 -9.22
N ARG A 266 38.76 5.14 -10.49
CA ARG A 266 39.89 4.96 -11.42
C ARG A 266 39.84 5.95 -12.58
N ASP A 267 38.73 5.97 -13.30
CA ASP A 267 38.57 6.74 -14.55
C ASP A 267 37.98 8.14 -14.31
N GLU A 268 37.16 8.29 -13.26
CA GLU A 268 36.63 9.57 -12.76
C GLU A 268 36.58 9.52 -11.22
N SER A 269 36.83 10.64 -10.54
CA SER A 269 36.84 10.69 -9.06
C SER A 269 35.43 10.92 -8.49
N LEU A 270 35.14 10.34 -7.32
CA LEU A 270 33.88 10.58 -6.60
C LEU A 270 33.68 12.08 -6.24
N PRO A 271 34.69 12.83 -5.77
CA PRO A 271 34.55 14.27 -5.53
C PRO A 271 34.16 15.07 -6.78
N ASP A 272 34.63 14.69 -7.96
CA ASP A 272 34.26 15.39 -9.20
C ASP A 272 32.80 15.12 -9.59
N LEU A 273 32.29 13.91 -9.31
CA LEU A 273 30.86 13.65 -9.46
C LEU A 273 30.03 14.49 -8.47
N GLN A 274 30.45 14.60 -7.20
CA GLN A 274 29.74 15.42 -6.21
C GLN A 274 29.70 16.92 -6.57
N LYS A 275 30.67 17.43 -7.34
CA LYS A 275 30.65 18.82 -7.86
C LYS A 275 29.69 19.00 -9.04
N ARG A 276 29.45 17.93 -9.82
CA ARG A 276 28.69 17.97 -11.08
C ARG A 276 27.23 17.56 -10.92
N PHE A 277 26.92 16.84 -9.86
CA PHE A 277 25.59 16.29 -9.59
C PHE A 277 25.06 16.78 -8.24
N ASP A 278 23.75 17.03 -8.16
CA ASP A 278 23.11 17.44 -6.92
C ASP A 278 23.11 16.34 -5.84
N ALA A 279 23.15 15.07 -6.26
CA ALA A 279 23.34 13.92 -5.40
C ALA A 279 24.06 12.77 -6.11
N VAL A 280 24.70 11.89 -5.33
CA VAL A 280 25.37 10.68 -5.82
C VAL A 280 24.89 9.46 -5.04
N LEU A 281 24.52 8.39 -5.74
CA LEU A 281 24.16 7.10 -5.17
C LEU A 281 25.16 6.02 -5.57
N ILE A 282 25.77 5.36 -4.60
CA ILE A 282 26.68 4.23 -4.79
C ILE A 282 25.90 2.92 -4.70
N ALA A 283 25.91 2.14 -5.79
CA ALA A 283 25.17 0.90 -5.97
C ALA A 283 26.03 -0.19 -6.64
N VAL A 284 27.34 -0.22 -6.34
CA VAL A 284 28.37 -1.04 -7.00
C VAL A 284 28.32 -2.55 -6.69
N GLY A 285 27.27 -3.04 -6.03
CA GLY A 285 27.22 -4.44 -5.59
C GLY A 285 28.20 -4.73 -4.46
N THR A 286 28.74 -5.94 -4.38
CA THR A 286 29.67 -6.31 -3.29
C THR A 286 31.01 -5.62 -3.48
N LEU A 287 31.54 -4.98 -2.44
CA LEU A 287 32.87 -4.35 -2.49
C LEU A 287 33.97 -5.41 -2.55
N GLY A 288 34.90 -5.24 -3.48
CA GLY A 288 36.22 -5.86 -3.43
C GLY A 288 37.13 -5.22 -2.39
N GLU A 289 38.34 -5.78 -2.24
CA GLU A 289 39.29 -5.38 -1.19
C GLU A 289 39.70 -3.90 -1.26
N HIS A 290 39.85 -3.35 -2.47
CA HIS A 290 40.33 -1.97 -2.69
C HIS A 290 39.25 -0.99 -3.16
N ASP A 291 38.00 -1.43 -3.36
CA ASP A 291 36.96 -0.58 -3.95
C ASP A 291 36.62 0.61 -3.04
N ALA A 292 36.55 0.40 -1.74
CA ALA A 292 36.26 1.46 -0.78
C ALA A 292 37.37 2.53 -0.74
N GLU A 293 38.63 2.10 -0.80
CA GLU A 293 39.80 2.98 -0.83
C GLU A 293 39.82 3.80 -2.13
N GLN A 294 39.54 3.17 -3.27
CA GLN A 294 39.44 3.86 -4.57
C GLN A 294 38.30 4.88 -4.62
N LEU A 295 37.20 4.61 -3.91
CA LEU A 295 36.10 5.57 -3.76
C LEU A 295 36.39 6.65 -2.71
N GLY A 296 37.43 6.49 -1.89
CA GLY A 296 37.76 7.39 -0.79
C GLY A 296 36.74 7.37 0.35
N LEU A 297 36.10 6.22 0.61
CA LEU A 297 35.00 6.11 1.58
C LEU A 297 35.31 5.15 2.72
N PRO A 298 34.80 5.44 3.93
CA PRO A 298 34.98 4.54 5.07
C PRO A 298 34.19 3.24 4.83
N ALA A 299 34.91 2.12 4.87
CA ALA A 299 34.33 0.79 4.87
C ALA A 299 34.72 0.01 6.12
N SER A 300 33.85 -0.89 6.55
CA SER A 300 34.09 -1.79 7.67
C SER A 300 33.56 -3.18 7.36
N ARG A 301 34.45 -4.18 7.36
CA ARG A 301 34.12 -5.58 7.01
C ARG A 301 33.50 -5.69 5.61
N GLY A 302 34.13 -5.04 4.61
CA GLY A 302 33.69 -5.07 3.21
C GLY A 302 32.35 -4.36 2.94
N ARG A 303 31.96 -3.40 3.79
CA ARG A 303 30.70 -2.66 3.66
C ARG A 303 30.90 -1.17 3.89
N LEU A 304 30.28 -0.33 3.06
CA LEU A 304 30.22 1.11 3.26
C LEU A 304 29.36 1.44 4.49
N ARG A 305 29.77 2.46 5.24
CA ARG A 305 28.98 2.99 6.36
C ARG A 305 27.95 3.98 5.84
N VAL A 306 26.69 3.72 6.17
CA VAL A 306 25.56 4.63 5.93
C VAL A 306 24.60 4.59 7.11
N ASP A 307 23.77 5.61 7.22
CA ASP A 307 22.60 5.53 8.09
C ASP A 307 21.60 4.49 7.54
N SER A 308 21.18 3.56 8.41
CA SER A 308 20.37 2.41 8.03
C SER A 308 18.94 2.74 7.59
N LYS A 309 18.44 3.93 7.91
CA LYS A 309 17.08 4.36 7.59
C LYS A 309 17.04 5.22 6.32
N THR A 310 18.08 6.02 6.12
CA THR A 310 18.15 7.09 5.10
C THR A 310 19.14 6.79 3.98
N PHE A 311 19.97 5.75 4.12
CA PHE A 311 21.03 5.39 3.16
C PHE A 311 22.10 6.47 2.96
N ALA A 312 22.06 7.56 3.74
CA ALA A 312 23.01 8.65 3.67
C ALA A 312 24.39 8.18 4.16
N ALA A 313 25.43 8.49 3.40
CA ALA A 313 26.82 8.35 3.82
C ALA A 313 27.23 9.55 4.69
N GLU A 314 28.48 9.54 5.17
CA GLU A 314 29.02 10.63 6.02
C GLU A 314 29.12 11.96 5.26
N LEU A 315 29.30 11.92 3.94
CA LEU A 315 29.40 13.12 3.10
C LEU A 315 28.00 13.59 2.66
N PRO A 316 27.69 14.90 2.76
CA PRO A 316 26.43 15.46 2.28
C PRO A 316 26.18 15.16 0.80
N GLY A 317 24.93 14.82 0.46
CA GLY A 317 24.52 14.49 -0.91
C GLY A 317 25.02 13.14 -1.43
N LEU A 318 25.73 12.36 -0.60
CA LEU A 318 26.19 11.02 -0.94
C LEU A 318 25.36 9.94 -0.24
N PHE A 319 24.92 8.95 -1.01
CA PHE A 319 24.14 7.83 -0.54
C PHE A 319 24.77 6.52 -1.01
N ALA A 320 24.53 5.42 -0.29
CA ALA A 320 24.92 4.08 -0.76
C ALA A 320 23.85 3.04 -0.45
N ALA A 321 23.66 2.09 -1.36
CA ALA A 321 22.64 1.04 -1.23
C ALA A 321 23.05 -0.27 -1.93
N GLY A 322 22.31 -1.33 -1.62
CA GLY A 322 22.55 -2.66 -2.20
C GLY A 322 23.72 -3.40 -1.55
N GLY A 323 24.39 -4.27 -2.32
CA GLY A 323 25.41 -5.19 -1.81
C GLY A 323 26.57 -4.53 -1.08
N CYS A 324 26.89 -3.27 -1.42
CA CYS A 324 28.01 -2.54 -0.85
C CYS A 324 27.73 -2.08 0.59
N VAL A 325 26.46 -2.04 0.98
CA VAL A 325 26.02 -1.71 2.35
C VAL A 325 25.56 -2.96 3.07
N LEU A 326 24.74 -3.78 2.40
CA LEU A 326 24.19 -5.00 2.95
C LEU A 326 24.20 -6.11 1.89
N PRO A 327 25.16 -7.05 1.95
CA PRO A 327 25.23 -8.16 1.02
C PRO A 327 23.92 -8.96 0.99
N SER A 328 23.41 -9.22 -0.20
CA SER A 328 22.22 -10.04 -0.40
C SER A 328 22.36 -10.92 -1.62
N LYS A 329 21.90 -12.17 -1.50
CA LYS A 329 21.78 -13.11 -2.61
C LYS A 329 20.45 -12.93 -3.38
N PHE A 330 19.55 -12.09 -2.91
CA PHE A 330 18.20 -11.97 -3.44
C PHE A 330 18.04 -10.68 -4.23
N VAL A 331 17.84 -10.79 -5.55
CA VAL A 331 17.66 -9.65 -6.47
C VAL A 331 16.54 -8.71 -6.01
N VAL A 332 15.43 -9.25 -5.49
CA VAL A 332 14.31 -8.44 -4.98
C VAL A 332 14.70 -7.53 -3.80
N ARG A 333 15.69 -7.92 -2.98
CA ARG A 333 16.22 -7.03 -1.92
C ARG A 333 17.06 -5.91 -2.51
N SER A 334 17.82 -6.18 -3.57
CA SER A 334 18.59 -5.16 -4.31
C SER A 334 17.67 -4.12 -4.96
N VAL A 335 16.57 -4.56 -5.59
CA VAL A 335 15.53 -3.69 -6.14
C VAL A 335 14.85 -2.87 -5.04
N GLY A 336 14.42 -3.52 -3.95
CA GLY A 336 13.82 -2.83 -2.80
C GLY A 336 14.75 -1.77 -2.18
N ALA A 337 16.05 -2.06 -2.07
CA ALA A 337 17.05 -1.10 -1.60
C ALA A 337 17.22 0.08 -2.56
N GLY A 338 17.19 -0.15 -3.88
CA GLY A 338 17.25 0.91 -4.89
C GLY A 338 16.07 1.87 -4.79
N LYS A 339 14.86 1.34 -4.67
CA LYS A 339 13.63 2.12 -4.42
C LYS A 339 13.69 2.93 -3.13
N ALA A 340 14.12 2.32 -2.03
CA ALA A 340 14.22 2.99 -0.74
C ALA A 340 15.26 4.12 -0.77
N ALA A 341 16.43 3.87 -1.37
CA ALA A 341 17.47 4.87 -1.53
C ALA A 341 17.02 6.04 -2.43
N ALA A 342 16.36 5.76 -3.56
CA ALA A 342 15.77 6.78 -4.43
C ALA A 342 14.79 7.69 -3.68
N THR A 343 13.99 7.13 -2.76
CA THR A 343 13.07 7.91 -1.92
C THR A 343 13.83 8.85 -0.99
N CYS A 344 14.96 8.41 -0.41
CA CYS A 344 15.78 9.24 0.47
C CYS A 344 16.51 10.35 -0.30
N VAL A 345 16.99 10.04 -1.50
CA VAL A 345 17.58 11.02 -2.41
C VAL A 345 16.53 12.06 -2.84
N ASP A 346 15.29 11.67 -3.15
CA ASP A 346 14.19 12.63 -3.42
C ASP A 346 13.93 13.57 -2.25
N GLN A 347 13.86 13.03 -1.02
CA GLN A 347 13.68 13.84 0.20
C GLN A 347 14.81 14.87 0.35
N TYR A 348 16.06 14.43 0.18
CA TYR A 348 17.24 15.30 0.23
C TYR A 348 17.19 16.41 -0.81
N LEU A 349 16.93 16.07 -2.07
CA LEU A 349 16.91 17.03 -3.19
C LEU A 349 15.76 18.05 -3.09
N ARG A 350 14.67 17.69 -2.40
CA ARG A 350 13.54 18.58 -2.11
C ARG A 350 13.75 19.47 -0.89
N GLY A 351 14.86 19.29 -0.16
CA GLY A 351 15.16 20.05 1.06
C GLY A 351 14.23 19.73 2.24
N VAL A 352 13.59 18.55 2.23
CA VAL A 352 12.81 18.08 3.38
C VAL A 352 13.65 17.14 4.24
N GLU A 353 13.24 16.92 5.49
CA GLU A 353 13.92 15.96 6.38
C GLU A 353 13.97 14.57 5.72
N VAL A 354 15.18 14.00 5.63
CA VAL A 354 15.37 12.65 5.09
C VAL A 354 14.96 11.65 6.16
N SER A 355 13.71 11.21 6.10
CA SER A 355 13.14 10.30 7.08
C SER A 355 13.20 8.83 6.67
N GLY A 356 13.67 8.52 5.46
CA GLY A 356 13.62 7.18 4.88
C GLY A 356 12.29 6.88 4.16
N SER A 357 12.14 5.65 3.69
CA SER A 357 10.89 5.17 3.09
C SER A 357 9.79 5.00 4.15
N ALA A 358 8.65 5.66 3.96
CA ALA A 358 7.50 5.51 4.85
C ALA A 358 7.03 4.05 4.90
N ARG A 359 6.86 3.50 6.11
CA ARG A 359 6.22 2.20 6.30
C ARG A 359 4.74 2.46 6.60
N PRO A 360 3.80 1.88 5.84
CA PRO A 360 2.40 2.10 6.10
C PRO A 360 2.04 1.59 7.50
N PHE A 361 1.20 2.33 8.22
CA PHE A 361 0.57 1.80 9.43
C PHE A 361 -0.15 0.48 9.07
N THR A 362 0.09 -0.55 9.88
CA THR A 362 -0.54 -1.85 9.71
C THR A 362 -0.97 -2.46 11.03
N VAL A 363 -2.19 -2.96 11.07
CA VAL A 363 -2.61 -4.01 12.01
C VAL A 363 -2.30 -5.35 11.37
N ASN A 364 -1.91 -6.34 12.18
CA ASN A 364 -1.72 -7.71 11.73
C ASN A 364 -2.63 -8.61 12.57
N THR A 365 -3.46 -9.42 11.90
CA THR A 365 -4.33 -10.40 12.60
C THR A 365 -3.55 -11.49 13.31
N GLY A 366 -2.23 -11.58 13.11
CA GLY A 366 -1.39 -12.61 13.69
C GLY A 366 -1.68 -13.99 13.10
N ARG A 367 -1.45 -15.03 13.91
CA ARG A 367 -1.75 -16.42 13.54
C ARG A 367 -3.26 -16.62 13.58
N MET A 368 -3.80 -17.14 12.48
CA MET A 368 -5.22 -17.50 12.37
C MET A 368 -5.40 -18.98 12.67
N SER A 369 -6.56 -19.35 13.21
CA SER A 369 -6.93 -20.76 13.35
C SER A 369 -7.26 -21.38 11.99
N ASP A 370 -7.28 -22.71 11.93
CA ASP A 370 -7.64 -23.42 10.71
C ASP A 370 -9.08 -23.10 10.28
N ASP A 371 -10.02 -22.98 11.23
CA ASP A 371 -11.41 -22.58 10.97
C ASP A 371 -11.52 -21.18 10.36
N GLU A 372 -10.72 -20.23 10.85
CA GLU A 372 -10.69 -18.87 10.30
C GLU A 372 -10.14 -18.86 8.86
N LEU A 373 -9.13 -19.68 8.59
CA LEU A 373 -8.55 -19.82 7.27
C LEU A 373 -9.51 -20.50 6.29
N GLN A 374 -10.26 -21.51 6.75
CA GLN A 374 -11.32 -22.14 5.94
C GLN A 374 -12.47 -21.19 5.67
N THR A 375 -12.88 -20.40 6.67
CA THR A 375 -13.90 -19.34 6.51
C THR A 375 -13.45 -18.31 5.46
N MET A 376 -12.18 -17.91 5.51
CA MET A 376 -11.61 -17.00 4.53
C MET A 376 -11.57 -17.64 3.12
N ALA A 377 -11.17 -18.90 3.01
CA ALA A 377 -11.12 -19.63 1.74
C ALA A 377 -12.52 -19.79 1.11
N GLY A 378 -13.54 -20.13 1.91
CA GLY A 378 -14.93 -20.24 1.44
C GLY A 378 -15.57 -18.90 1.04
N SER A 379 -14.96 -17.78 1.45
CA SER A 379 -15.38 -16.43 1.05
C SER A 379 -14.83 -16.00 -0.32
N VAL A 380 -13.83 -16.71 -0.85
CA VAL A 380 -13.19 -16.43 -2.14
C VAL A 380 -14.11 -16.88 -3.29
N GLY A 381 -14.23 -16.08 -4.35
CA GLY A 381 -15.10 -16.38 -5.50
C GLY A 381 -16.56 -15.92 -5.35
N ARG A 382 -17.09 -15.82 -4.12
CA ARG A 382 -18.43 -15.24 -3.84
C ARG A 382 -18.42 -13.71 -3.66
N ALA A 383 -17.25 -13.12 -3.49
CA ALA A 383 -17.07 -11.67 -3.44
C ALA A 383 -17.09 -11.03 -4.84
N GLY A 384 -16.59 -11.73 -5.86
CA GLY A 384 -16.24 -11.16 -7.19
C GLY A 384 -17.15 -11.53 -8.37
N ALA A 385 -18.38 -11.99 -8.13
CA ALA A 385 -19.35 -12.12 -9.22
C ALA A 385 -20.04 -10.76 -9.45
N ILE A 386 -19.42 -9.85 -10.21
CA ILE A 386 -20.12 -8.71 -10.82
C ILE A 386 -19.98 -8.86 -12.34
N PRO A 387 -21.09 -8.87 -13.11
CA PRO A 387 -21.02 -8.88 -14.57
C PRO A 387 -20.36 -7.59 -15.06
N ALA A 388 -19.55 -7.69 -16.11
CA ALA A 388 -18.89 -6.58 -16.77
C ALA A 388 -19.89 -5.44 -17.02
N SER A 389 -19.87 -4.43 -16.15
CA SER A 389 -20.63 -3.20 -16.35
C SER A 389 -19.64 -2.05 -16.25
N GLY A 390 -19.52 -1.34 -17.38
CA GLY A 390 -18.50 -0.33 -17.62
C GLY A 390 -18.55 0.81 -16.63
N SER A 391 -17.68 0.75 -15.63
CA SER A 391 -17.26 1.93 -14.88
C SER A 391 -16.03 2.51 -15.58
N ARG A 392 -16.26 3.51 -16.45
CA ARG A 392 -15.19 4.38 -16.94
C ARG A 392 -14.59 5.09 -15.73
N ALA A 393 -13.37 4.73 -15.35
CA ALA A 393 -12.56 5.60 -14.52
C ALA A 393 -12.43 6.95 -15.23
N ALA A 394 -12.97 7.99 -14.61
CA ALA A 394 -12.81 9.35 -15.08
C ALA A 394 -11.32 9.71 -15.07
N GLY A 395 -10.78 10.09 -16.22
CA GLY A 395 -9.47 10.74 -16.31
C GLY A 395 -8.43 10.14 -17.24
N PHE A 396 -8.72 9.09 -18.00
CA PHE A 396 -7.82 8.62 -19.07
C PHE A 396 -8.58 8.57 -20.39
N SER A 397 -8.23 9.48 -21.31
CA SER A 397 -8.63 9.37 -22.72
C SER A 397 -7.52 8.60 -23.43
N PRO A 398 -7.69 7.31 -23.74
CA PRO A 398 -6.81 6.65 -24.69
C PRO A 398 -7.15 7.20 -26.07
N ARG A 399 -6.47 8.26 -26.50
CA ARG A 399 -6.44 8.58 -27.93
C ARG A 399 -5.55 7.54 -28.59
N GLY A 400 -6.14 6.55 -29.26
CA GLY A 400 -5.39 5.66 -30.14
C GLY A 400 -5.80 4.18 -30.18
N PHE A 401 -6.84 3.73 -29.47
CA PHE A 401 -7.37 2.37 -29.65
C PHE A 401 -8.49 2.39 -30.70
N THR A 402 -8.14 2.32 -31.99
CA THR A 402 -9.08 1.93 -33.04
C THR A 402 -8.67 0.54 -33.55
N ASP A 403 -9.59 -0.40 -33.40
CA ASP A 403 -9.64 -1.74 -34.02
C ASP A 403 -8.40 -2.63 -33.89
N VAL A 404 -8.34 -3.38 -32.78
CA VAL A 404 -7.73 -4.72 -32.80
C VAL A 404 -8.83 -5.74 -32.54
N GLY A 405 -9.22 -6.44 -33.61
CA GLY A 405 -9.87 -7.74 -33.66
C GLY A 405 -10.95 -8.07 -32.62
N ALA A 406 -12.19 -8.20 -33.08
CA ALA A 406 -13.24 -8.92 -32.36
C ALA A 406 -12.75 -10.30 -31.90
N HIS A 407 -12.52 -10.47 -30.59
CA HIS A 407 -12.27 -11.76 -29.97
C HIS A 407 -13.58 -12.56 -29.86
N PRO A 408 -13.55 -13.89 -30.07
CA PRO A 408 -14.75 -14.71 -30.03
C PRO A 408 -15.32 -14.71 -28.60
N ALA A 409 -16.46 -14.07 -28.43
CA ALA A 409 -17.28 -14.17 -27.24
C ALA A 409 -17.95 -15.55 -27.19
N ASN A 410 -17.27 -16.59 -26.70
CA ASN A 410 -17.94 -17.75 -26.05
C ASN A 410 -17.04 -18.84 -25.42
N GLU A 411 -15.87 -18.53 -24.85
CA GLU A 411 -15.27 -19.49 -23.91
C GLU A 411 -15.68 -19.10 -22.49
N THR A 412 -16.68 -19.80 -21.97
CA THR A 412 -17.08 -19.73 -20.56
C THR A 412 -15.85 -19.90 -19.67
N LEU A 413 -15.47 -18.83 -18.99
CA LEU A 413 -14.54 -18.90 -17.86
C LEU A 413 -15.05 -19.98 -16.90
N PRO A 414 -14.19 -20.90 -16.44
CA PRO A 414 -14.62 -21.88 -15.45
C PRO A 414 -15.18 -21.13 -14.25
N HIS A 415 -16.45 -21.38 -13.94
CA HIS A 415 -17.05 -20.92 -12.70
C HIS A 415 -16.16 -21.42 -11.55
N ASN A 416 -15.75 -20.52 -10.66
CA ASN A 416 -15.11 -20.90 -9.41
C ASN A 416 -16.20 -21.51 -8.52
N ASP A 417 -16.44 -22.80 -8.70
CA ASP A 417 -17.37 -23.65 -7.96
C ASP A 417 -16.90 -23.96 -6.52
N GLY A 418 -15.82 -23.30 -6.06
CA GLY A 418 -15.18 -23.61 -4.80
C GLY A 418 -14.43 -24.95 -4.82
N SER A 419 -14.32 -25.61 -5.99
CA SER A 419 -13.49 -26.80 -6.13
C SER A 419 -12.02 -26.42 -6.05
N ARG A 420 -11.27 -27.33 -5.43
CA ARG A 420 -9.85 -27.23 -5.12
C ARG A 420 -9.02 -27.25 -6.41
N SER A 421 -9.02 -26.18 -7.20
CA SER A 421 -8.06 -26.06 -8.29
C SER A 421 -6.66 -26.05 -7.67
N GLY A 422 -5.85 -27.03 -8.10
CA GLY A 422 -4.47 -27.18 -7.66
C GLY A 422 -3.64 -25.95 -8.04
N ARG A 423 -2.51 -25.77 -7.35
CA ARG A 423 -1.54 -24.72 -7.67
C ARG A 423 -1.15 -24.80 -9.15
N ALA A 424 -1.31 -23.69 -9.88
CA ALA A 424 -1.02 -23.67 -11.30
C ALA A 424 0.44 -23.99 -11.59
N THR A 425 0.67 -24.91 -12.51
CA THR A 425 1.97 -25.21 -13.12
C THR A 425 1.90 -24.88 -14.61
N PRO A 426 2.94 -24.30 -15.23
CA PRO A 426 2.92 -23.98 -16.65
C PRO A 426 2.60 -25.20 -17.53
N GLN A 427 1.62 -25.08 -18.43
CA GLN A 427 1.19 -26.19 -19.30
C GLN A 427 2.24 -26.60 -20.34
N GLY A 428 3.20 -25.73 -20.65
CA GLY A 428 4.30 -26.01 -21.58
C GLY A 428 5.56 -26.61 -20.95
N GLY A 429 5.53 -26.96 -19.66
CA GLY A 429 6.69 -27.49 -18.94
C GLY A 429 7.61 -26.42 -18.33
N PRO A 430 8.73 -26.83 -17.72
CA PRO A 430 9.67 -25.92 -17.05
C PRO A 430 10.23 -24.88 -18.01
N GLY A 431 10.11 -23.60 -17.67
CA GLY A 431 10.61 -22.47 -18.48
C GLY A 431 9.53 -21.71 -19.24
N VAL A 432 8.41 -22.36 -19.59
CA VAL A 432 7.23 -21.69 -20.17
C VAL A 432 6.46 -20.97 -19.07
N GLY A 433 5.96 -19.75 -19.34
CA GLY A 433 5.13 -18.98 -18.40
C GLY A 433 3.73 -19.57 -18.23
N LEU A 434 2.91 -18.96 -17.37
CA LEU A 434 1.48 -19.28 -17.32
C LEU A 434 0.78 -18.75 -18.57
N THR A 435 -0.24 -19.44 -19.05
CA THR A 435 -1.20 -18.85 -19.99
C THR A 435 -2.11 -17.86 -19.26
N GLU A 436 -2.88 -17.05 -20.00
CA GLU A 436 -3.88 -16.15 -19.41
C GLU A 436 -4.86 -16.92 -18.50
N ILE A 437 -5.45 -18.00 -19.00
CA ILE A 437 -6.41 -18.81 -18.25
C ILE A 437 -5.77 -19.33 -16.95
N GLN A 438 -4.53 -19.80 -17.00
CA GLN A 438 -3.80 -20.27 -15.82
C GLN A 438 -3.52 -19.14 -14.82
N ALA A 439 -3.08 -17.97 -15.31
CA ALA A 439 -2.79 -16.83 -14.46
C ALA A 439 -4.04 -16.31 -13.76
N ARG A 440 -5.17 -16.22 -14.46
CA ARG A 440 -6.47 -15.80 -13.91
C ARG A 440 -6.99 -16.81 -12.89
N ALA A 441 -6.95 -18.10 -13.21
CA ALA A 441 -7.35 -19.17 -12.29
C ALA A 441 -6.50 -19.17 -11.02
N GLU A 442 -5.18 -18.98 -11.16
CA GLU A 442 -4.27 -18.90 -10.02
C GLU A 442 -4.47 -17.61 -9.20
N ALA A 443 -4.83 -16.50 -9.84
CA ALA A 443 -5.14 -15.26 -9.13
C ALA A 443 -6.44 -15.36 -8.33
N LEU A 444 -7.47 -16.04 -8.86
CA LEU A 444 -8.71 -16.38 -8.16
C LEU A 444 -8.49 -17.27 -6.93
N ARG A 445 -7.30 -17.87 -6.77
CA ARG A 445 -6.92 -18.61 -5.56
C ARG A 445 -6.57 -17.69 -4.37
N CYS A 446 -6.44 -16.38 -4.55
CA CYS A 446 -6.11 -15.46 -3.46
C CYS A 446 -7.18 -15.42 -2.36
N LEU A 447 -6.76 -15.54 -1.09
CA LEU A 447 -7.66 -15.46 0.08
C LEU A 447 -8.22 -14.06 0.34
N GLN A 448 -7.72 -13.01 -0.33
CA GLN A 448 -8.09 -11.61 -0.08
C GLN A 448 -8.01 -11.28 1.43
N CYS A 449 -6.84 -11.62 2.01
CA CYS A 449 -6.57 -11.51 3.45
C CYS A 449 -6.10 -10.13 3.90
N ASP A 450 -5.95 -9.18 2.96
CA ASP A 450 -5.76 -7.75 3.22
C ASP A 450 -7.08 -7.04 3.57
N CYS A 451 -6.98 -5.79 4.01
CA CYS A 451 -8.14 -4.92 4.12
C CYS A 451 -8.66 -4.50 2.74
N LEU A 452 -9.91 -4.87 2.44
CA LEU A 452 -10.58 -4.61 1.15
C LEU A 452 -10.57 -3.13 0.74
N GLU A 453 -10.77 -2.20 1.70
CA GLU A 453 -10.74 -0.76 1.42
C GLU A 453 -9.83 -0.02 2.43
N ARG A 454 -8.52 -0.25 2.36
CA ARG A 454 -7.56 0.25 3.37
C ARG A 454 -7.23 1.75 3.28
N ASP A 455 -7.38 2.36 2.10
CA ASP A 455 -6.89 3.73 1.85
C ASP A 455 -7.88 4.81 2.31
N SER A 456 -9.16 4.45 2.43
CA SER A 456 -10.23 5.32 2.93
C SER A 456 -10.61 5.03 4.40
N CYS A 457 -9.82 4.20 5.10
CA CYS A 457 -10.02 3.87 6.51
C CYS A 457 -9.50 4.99 7.42
N LYS A 458 -10.42 5.74 8.04
CA LYS A 458 -10.10 6.86 8.95
C LYS A 458 -9.33 6.39 10.19
N LEU A 459 -9.66 5.21 10.73
CA LEU A 459 -8.96 4.65 11.90
C LEU A 459 -7.46 4.45 11.61
N ARG A 460 -7.14 3.89 10.44
CA ARG A 460 -5.75 3.72 9.99
C ARG A 460 -5.06 5.08 9.82
N ARG A 461 -5.70 6.03 9.13
CA ARG A 461 -5.15 7.37 8.90
C ARG A 461 -4.83 8.09 10.22
N TYR A 462 -5.75 8.06 11.19
CA TYR A 462 -5.52 8.69 12.48
C TYR A 462 -4.51 7.92 13.34
N ALA A 463 -4.50 6.59 13.28
CA ALA A 463 -3.49 5.80 13.96
C ALA A 463 -2.08 6.14 13.48
N GLU A 464 -1.90 6.32 12.17
CA GLU A 464 -0.64 6.80 11.58
C GLU A 464 -0.30 8.22 12.04
N LEU A 465 -1.25 9.15 11.92
CA LEU A 465 -1.06 10.57 12.28
C LEU A 465 -0.63 10.78 13.74
N TYR A 466 -1.24 10.04 14.67
CA TYR A 466 -0.96 10.17 16.10
C TYR A 466 0.09 9.17 16.61
N GLY A 467 0.66 8.34 15.73
CA GLY A 467 1.69 7.36 16.10
C GLY A 467 1.18 6.25 17.03
N ALA A 468 -0.09 5.87 16.89
CA ALA A 468 -0.70 4.78 17.65
C ALA A 468 -0.06 3.43 17.30
N LYS A 469 0.04 2.54 18.28
CA LYS A 469 0.53 1.18 18.07
C LYS A 469 -0.57 0.18 18.41
N ALA A 470 -1.00 -0.58 17.41
CA ALA A 470 -2.09 -1.55 17.56
C ALA A 470 -1.83 -2.62 18.64
N ALA A 471 -0.56 -2.86 19.00
CA ALA A 471 -0.17 -3.85 20.01
C ALA A 471 -0.03 -3.29 21.44
N THR A 472 -0.29 -2.00 21.68
CA THR A 472 -0.14 -1.38 23.01
C THR A 472 -1.07 -2.01 24.04
N TYR A 473 -2.35 -2.19 23.69
CA TYR A 473 -3.33 -2.90 24.52
C TYR A 473 -3.66 -4.24 23.87
N ARG A 474 -3.85 -5.28 24.69
CA ARG A 474 -4.26 -6.61 24.22
C ARG A 474 -5.63 -6.95 24.78
N GLY A 475 -6.63 -6.98 23.91
CA GLY A 475 -7.95 -7.56 24.20
C GLY A 475 -8.03 -9.03 23.79
N GLU A 476 -9.16 -9.66 24.12
CA GLU A 476 -9.52 -10.94 23.49
C GLU A 476 -9.77 -10.69 21.99
N ARG A 477 -9.03 -11.40 21.14
CA ARG A 477 -9.12 -11.22 19.70
C ARG A 477 -10.46 -11.80 19.21
N ARG A 478 -11.27 -10.99 18.54
CA ARG A 478 -12.49 -11.48 17.87
C ARG A 478 -12.12 -12.54 16.81
N VAL A 479 -13.03 -13.47 16.55
CA VAL A 479 -12.85 -14.42 15.46
C VAL A 479 -13.07 -13.71 14.12
N PHE A 480 -12.23 -13.99 13.13
CA PHE A 480 -12.44 -13.48 11.78
C PHE A 480 -13.78 -14.00 11.21
N SER A 481 -14.62 -13.07 10.78
CA SER A 481 -15.84 -13.37 10.04
C SER A 481 -16.06 -12.35 8.93
N ARG A 482 -16.71 -12.79 7.86
CA ARG A 482 -17.06 -11.97 6.69
C ARG A 482 -18.46 -12.36 6.23
N HIS A 483 -19.35 -11.38 6.21
CA HIS A 483 -20.74 -11.53 5.84
C HIS A 483 -20.89 -11.13 4.37
N LEU A 484 -21.36 -12.08 3.55
CA LEU A 484 -21.48 -11.97 2.09
C LEU A 484 -22.93 -12.17 1.60
N ASP A 485 -23.89 -12.08 2.51
CA ASP A 485 -25.31 -12.32 2.27
C ASP A 485 -26.07 -11.09 1.75
N HIS A 486 -25.39 -9.94 1.61
CA HIS A 486 -25.94 -8.73 1.01
C HIS A 486 -25.43 -8.51 -0.44
N ALA A 487 -26.31 -8.04 -1.34
CA ALA A 487 -26.03 -7.85 -2.76
C ALA A 487 -25.04 -6.71 -3.08
N GLU A 488 -25.07 -5.61 -2.32
CA GLU A 488 -24.20 -4.43 -2.57
C GLU A 488 -22.99 -4.30 -1.63
N ILE A 489 -23.02 -4.90 -0.45
CA ILE A 489 -22.00 -4.67 0.59
C ILE A 489 -21.44 -5.97 1.16
N ILE A 490 -20.22 -5.88 1.69
CA ILE A 490 -19.53 -6.88 2.49
C ILE A 490 -19.38 -6.31 3.90
N TYR A 491 -19.65 -7.11 4.92
CA TYR A 491 -19.44 -6.72 6.32
C TYR A 491 -18.41 -7.62 7.00
N GLU A 492 -17.38 -7.02 7.57
CA GLU A 492 -16.35 -7.68 8.38
C GLU A 492 -16.43 -7.14 9.83
N PRO A 493 -17.23 -7.77 10.71
CA PRO A 493 -17.48 -7.30 12.08
C PRO A 493 -16.21 -7.11 12.92
N GLY A 494 -15.16 -7.90 12.65
CA GLY A 494 -13.86 -7.80 13.30
C GLY A 494 -13.17 -6.44 13.10
N LYS A 495 -13.60 -5.63 12.13
CA LYS A 495 -13.08 -4.28 11.88
C LYS A 495 -13.96 -3.17 12.47
N CYS A 496 -15.11 -3.52 13.04
CA CYS A 496 -16.11 -2.57 13.53
C CYS A 496 -15.71 -2.02 14.91
N ILE A 497 -15.59 -0.70 15.00
CA ILE A 497 -15.33 0.05 16.24
C ILE A 497 -16.59 0.45 17.00
N LEU A 498 -17.74 -0.15 16.68
CA LEU A 498 -19.02 0.08 17.38
C LEU A 498 -19.46 1.56 17.42
N CYS A 499 -19.15 2.32 16.37
CA CYS A 499 -19.46 3.75 16.30
C CYS A 499 -20.95 4.08 16.19
N GLY A 500 -21.78 3.10 15.80
CA GLY A 500 -23.24 3.26 15.68
C GLY A 500 -23.72 4.07 14.47
N LEU A 501 -22.85 4.58 13.60
CA LEU A 501 -23.28 5.39 12.43
C LEU A 501 -24.24 4.64 11.50
N CYS A 502 -23.93 3.37 11.20
CA CYS A 502 -24.80 2.54 10.37
C CYS A 502 -26.17 2.24 11.02
N ILE A 503 -26.24 2.21 12.36
CA ILE A 503 -27.51 2.08 13.10
C ILE A 503 -28.34 3.35 12.93
N GLN A 504 -27.73 4.52 13.08
CA GLN A 504 -28.44 5.79 12.91
C GLN A 504 -28.93 6.00 11.47
N ILE A 505 -28.10 5.66 10.48
CA ILE A 505 -28.46 5.74 9.06
C ILE A 505 -29.62 4.78 8.73
N ALA A 506 -29.57 3.53 9.21
CA ALA A 506 -30.65 2.57 9.02
C ALA A 506 -31.96 3.03 9.68
N SER A 507 -31.88 3.61 10.88
CA SER A 507 -33.04 4.16 11.59
C SER A 507 -33.66 5.34 10.86
N GLU A 508 -32.86 6.29 10.38
CA GLU A 508 -33.33 7.44 9.59
C GLU A 508 -33.97 7.01 8.26
N ALA A 509 -33.37 6.02 7.60
CA ALA A 509 -33.92 5.40 6.39
C ALA A 509 -35.18 4.57 6.66
N ARG A 510 -35.58 4.40 7.92
CA ARG A 510 -36.73 3.59 8.36
C ARG A 510 -36.65 2.15 7.86
N GLU A 511 -35.45 1.57 7.92
CA GLU A 511 -35.25 0.14 7.65
C GLU A 511 -36.12 -0.68 8.61
N PRO A 512 -36.92 -1.66 8.12
CA PRO A 512 -37.87 -2.39 8.96
C PRO A 512 -37.21 -3.13 10.14
N LEU A 513 -36.04 -3.74 9.90
CA LEU A 513 -35.22 -4.37 10.95
C LEU A 513 -34.02 -3.50 11.34
N GLY A 514 -33.38 -2.85 10.37
CA GLY A 514 -32.20 -2.03 10.60
C GLY A 514 -31.00 -2.81 11.14
N LEU A 515 -30.07 -2.07 11.76
CA LEU A 515 -28.96 -2.62 12.53
C LEU A 515 -29.12 -2.20 13.99
N ALA A 516 -28.59 -3.01 14.90
CA ALA A 516 -28.56 -2.70 16.33
C ALA A 516 -27.26 -3.16 16.97
N PHE A 517 -27.01 -2.68 18.19
CA PHE A 517 -26.07 -3.31 19.09
C PHE A 517 -26.71 -4.57 19.66
N VAL A 518 -26.08 -5.72 19.41
CA VAL A 518 -26.52 -7.04 19.86
C VAL A 518 -25.46 -7.59 20.81
N GLY A 519 -25.88 -8.25 21.90
CA GLY A 519 -24.98 -8.74 22.95
C GLY A 519 -24.81 -7.76 24.12
N ARG A 520 -23.97 -8.13 25.08
CA ARG A 520 -23.66 -7.33 26.28
C ARG A 520 -22.18 -7.49 26.65
N GLY A 521 -21.59 -6.48 27.27
CA GLY A 521 -20.19 -6.52 27.71
C GLY A 521 -19.22 -6.61 26.53
N PHE A 522 -18.26 -7.55 26.59
CA PHE A 522 -17.25 -7.76 25.56
C PHE A 522 -17.80 -8.42 24.28
N ASP A 523 -19.01 -8.98 24.34
CA ASP A 523 -19.66 -9.65 23.20
C ASP A 523 -20.50 -8.69 22.33
N VAL A 524 -20.49 -7.39 22.62
CA VAL A 524 -21.28 -6.41 21.86
C VAL A 524 -20.79 -6.34 20.42
N ARG A 525 -21.73 -6.54 19.49
CA ARG A 525 -21.50 -6.42 18.04
C ARG A 525 -22.59 -5.59 17.39
N VAL A 526 -22.27 -5.01 16.24
CA VAL A 526 -23.31 -4.47 15.34
C VAL A 526 -23.79 -5.59 14.44
N SER A 527 -25.09 -5.86 14.45
CA SER A 527 -25.75 -6.90 13.64
C SER A 527 -27.21 -6.53 13.36
N VAL A 528 -27.85 -7.26 12.45
CA VAL A 528 -29.32 -7.25 12.36
C VAL A 528 -29.89 -7.97 13.59
N PRO A 529 -30.96 -7.46 14.21
CA PRO A 529 -31.63 -8.13 15.33
C PRO A 529 -32.05 -9.58 15.02
N PHE A 530 -32.10 -10.43 16.06
CA PHE A 530 -32.52 -11.84 15.98
C PHE A 530 -31.71 -12.70 15.00
N ASP A 531 -30.46 -12.32 14.75
CA ASP A 531 -29.53 -13.02 13.84
C ASP A 531 -30.05 -13.18 12.40
N HIS A 532 -30.89 -12.24 11.96
CA HIS A 532 -31.29 -12.14 10.56
C HIS A 532 -30.10 -11.82 9.63
N PRO A 533 -30.17 -12.21 8.34
CA PRO A 533 -29.24 -11.77 7.32
C PRO A 533 -29.11 -10.24 7.22
N LEU A 534 -27.91 -9.76 6.88
CA LEU A 534 -27.61 -8.35 6.62
C LEU A 534 -28.52 -7.76 5.53
N ALA A 535 -28.89 -8.56 4.53
CA ALA A 535 -29.83 -8.17 3.47
C ALA A 535 -31.23 -7.81 4.00
N ASP A 536 -31.67 -8.42 5.11
CA ASP A 536 -32.97 -8.10 5.71
C ASP A 536 -32.92 -6.80 6.53
N GLY A 537 -31.74 -6.48 7.09
CA GLY A 537 -31.51 -5.29 7.92
C GLY A 537 -31.26 -4.00 7.14
N LEU A 538 -30.72 -4.09 5.92
CA LEU A 538 -30.36 -2.94 5.11
C LEU A 538 -30.91 -3.07 3.68
N LYS A 539 -32.16 -2.68 3.44
CA LYS A 539 -32.78 -2.81 2.11
C LYS A 539 -32.51 -1.62 1.19
N THR A 540 -32.37 -0.43 1.77
CA THR A 540 -32.26 0.85 1.07
C THR A 540 -31.07 1.69 1.54
N ALA A 541 -30.58 1.44 2.76
CA ALA A 541 -29.52 2.21 3.40
C ALA A 541 -28.11 1.64 3.22
N ALA A 542 -27.97 0.47 2.57
CA ALA A 542 -26.71 -0.29 2.51
C ALA A 542 -25.51 0.53 2.02
N ARG A 543 -25.66 1.22 0.88
CA ARG A 543 -24.57 2.05 0.32
C ARG A 543 -24.17 3.19 1.26
N ARG A 544 -25.15 3.92 1.78
CA ARG A 544 -24.93 5.03 2.74
C ARG A 544 -24.21 4.54 3.99
N CYS A 545 -24.58 3.37 4.51
CA CYS A 545 -23.91 2.75 5.66
C CYS A 545 -22.43 2.40 5.37
N ALA A 546 -22.13 1.86 4.19
CA ALA A 546 -20.75 1.54 3.79
C ALA A 546 -19.89 2.79 3.56
N GLU A 547 -20.47 3.84 2.97
CA GLU A 547 -19.80 5.13 2.75
C GLU A 547 -19.50 5.86 4.07
N ALA A 548 -20.42 5.79 5.04
CA ALA A 548 -20.24 6.37 6.36
C ALA A 548 -19.33 5.56 7.30
N CYS A 549 -19.03 4.30 6.97
CA CYS A 549 -18.26 3.41 7.84
C CYS A 549 -16.79 3.91 7.98
N PRO A 550 -16.36 4.38 9.16
CA PRO A 550 -15.06 5.04 9.32
C PRO A 550 -13.88 4.05 9.22
N THR A 551 -14.14 2.76 9.48
CA THR A 551 -13.12 1.70 9.47
C THR A 551 -13.18 0.81 8.25
N ARG A 552 -14.15 1.04 7.36
CA ARG A 552 -14.44 0.15 6.23
C ARG A 552 -14.67 -1.29 6.70
N ALA A 553 -15.37 -1.45 7.83
CA ALA A 553 -15.95 -2.72 8.23
C ALA A 553 -17.12 -3.09 7.32
N LEU A 554 -17.91 -2.10 6.90
CA LEU A 554 -18.88 -2.20 5.81
C LEU A 554 -18.22 -1.62 4.55
N VAL A 555 -18.15 -2.41 3.48
CA VAL A 555 -17.49 -2.06 2.22
C VAL A 555 -18.44 -2.34 1.06
N LEU A 556 -18.45 -1.47 0.06
CA LEU A 556 -19.19 -1.73 -1.17
C LEU A 556 -18.48 -2.83 -1.98
N ARG A 557 -19.24 -3.77 -2.54
CA ARG A 557 -18.68 -4.89 -3.32
C ARG A 557 -17.91 -4.43 -4.56
N ASP A 558 -18.40 -3.39 -5.22
CA ASP A 558 -17.76 -2.77 -6.39
C ASP A 558 -16.37 -2.16 -6.07
N ARG A 559 -16.08 -1.86 -4.80
CA ARG A 559 -14.78 -1.35 -4.32
C ARG A 559 -13.90 -2.42 -3.68
N ALA A 560 -14.47 -3.59 -3.36
CA ALA A 560 -13.76 -4.68 -2.68
C ALA A 560 -13.07 -5.65 -3.65
N CYS A 561 -13.44 -5.63 -4.93
CA CYS A 561 -13.02 -6.59 -5.95
C CYS A 561 -12.09 -5.99 -6.98
#